data_AF-A0A846KB32-F1
#
_entry.id   AF-A0A846KB32-F1
#
_cell.length_a   1.000
_cell.length_b   1.000
_cell.length_c   1.000
_cell.angle_alpha   90.00
_cell.angle_beta   90.00
_cell.angle_gamma   90.00
#
_symmetry.space_group_name_H-M   'P 1'
#
loop_
_entity.id
_entity.type
_entity.pdbx_description
1 polymer ?
#
loop_
_entity_poly.entity_id
_entity_poly.type
_entity_poly.pdbx_seq_one_letter_code
_entity_poly.pdbx_strand_id
1 'polypeptide(L)'
;MLLLVNWYMFLRYHENDIDNILKKEFTETKWLAENYDDFIEYINSKSNSILYCRNLADSIKKNGFNTAICIYHYKCNHYDFIDGQQRACISSKLSIPLPANVNDLTSEDYSCYYCEGKKRRKKVRI
;
A
#
# COMPACT_ATOMS: atom_id res chain seq x y z
N MET A 1 -17.65 33.87 -4.92
CA MET A 1 -17.51 32.69 -4.04
C MET A 1 -17.15 31.48 -4.91
N LEU A 2 -16.07 31.53 -5.70
CA LEU A 2 -14.68 31.17 -5.34
C LEU A 2 -14.62 30.00 -4.35
N LEU A 3 -14.47 28.76 -4.86
CA LEU A 3 -13.76 27.61 -4.24
C LEU A 3 -13.90 26.32 -5.10
N LEU A 4 -13.67 26.39 -6.43
CA LEU A 4 -13.64 25.18 -7.28
C LEU A 4 -12.38 25.03 -8.14
N VAL A 5 -11.37 25.89 -7.97
CA VAL A 5 -10.16 25.84 -8.82
C VAL A 5 -8.96 25.19 -8.12
N ASN A 6 -9.01 24.93 -6.81
CA ASN A 6 -7.79 24.63 -6.06
C ASN A 6 -7.49 23.14 -5.76
N TRP A 7 -8.28 22.19 -6.25
CA TRP A 7 -7.94 20.76 -6.09
C TRP A 7 -7.27 20.14 -7.33
N TYR A 8 -7.60 20.63 -8.53
CA TYR A 8 -6.94 20.18 -9.76
C TYR A 8 -5.49 20.68 -9.89
N MET A 9 -5.16 21.79 -9.22
CA MET A 9 -3.81 22.36 -9.25
C MET A 9 -2.85 21.67 -8.28
N PHE A 10 -3.35 21.00 -7.23
CA PHE A 10 -2.53 20.25 -6.28
C PHE A 10 -2.15 18.85 -6.80
N LEU A 11 -2.89 18.33 -7.78
CA LEU A 11 -2.64 17.03 -8.41
C LEU A 11 -1.72 17.11 -9.64
N ARG A 12 -1.55 18.29 -10.26
CA ARG A 12 -0.57 18.50 -11.35
C ARG A 12 0.84 18.86 -10.87
N TYR A 13 1.00 19.16 -9.59
CA TYR A 13 2.24 19.72 -9.04
C TYR A 13 3.28 18.68 -8.62
N HIS A 14 3.08 17.38 -8.86
CA HIS A 14 3.99 16.36 -8.30
C HIS A 14 4.54 15.30 -9.26
N GLU A 15 4.01 15.14 -10.48
CA GLU A 15 4.66 14.28 -11.49
C GLU A 15 5.90 14.96 -12.06
N ASN A 16 5.76 16.21 -12.51
CA ASN A 16 6.88 16.98 -13.06
C ASN A 16 7.96 17.26 -12.00
N ASP A 17 7.59 17.47 -10.74
CA ASP A 17 8.57 17.82 -9.71
C ASP A 17 9.35 16.60 -9.22
N ILE A 18 8.74 15.41 -9.12
CA ILE A 18 9.47 14.17 -8.75
C ILE A 18 10.37 13.73 -9.90
N ASP A 19 9.87 13.75 -11.14
CA ASP A 19 10.69 13.41 -12.30
C ASP A 19 11.86 14.38 -12.47
N ASN A 20 11.65 15.67 -12.18
CA ASN A 20 12.72 16.67 -12.21
C ASN A 20 13.69 16.53 -11.03
N ILE A 21 13.22 16.23 -9.81
CA ILE A 21 14.08 16.00 -8.64
C ILE A 21 14.94 14.75 -8.85
N LEU A 22 14.33 13.65 -9.29
CA LEU A 22 15.04 12.41 -9.62
C LEU A 22 16.00 12.68 -10.78
N LYS A 23 15.57 13.23 -11.92
CA LYS A 23 16.51 13.52 -13.03
C LYS A 23 17.69 14.38 -12.61
N LYS A 24 17.48 15.38 -11.75
CA LYS A 24 18.52 16.28 -11.27
C LYS A 24 19.52 15.59 -10.34
N GLU A 25 19.08 14.76 -9.39
CA GLU A 25 19.98 13.93 -8.56
C GLU A 25 20.64 12.79 -9.37
N PHE A 26 20.00 12.32 -10.44
CA PHE A 26 20.47 11.21 -11.28
C PHE A 26 21.57 11.60 -12.28
N THR A 27 21.54 12.83 -12.82
CA THR A 27 22.60 13.32 -13.73
C THR A 27 24.00 13.35 -13.10
N GLU A 28 24.10 13.35 -11.76
CA GLU A 28 25.38 13.31 -11.05
C GLU A 28 25.98 11.90 -10.97
N THR A 29 25.21 10.85 -11.27
CA THR A 29 25.65 9.44 -11.18
C THR A 29 25.53 8.74 -12.53
N LYS A 30 26.67 8.64 -13.23
CA LYS A 30 26.78 8.07 -14.60
C LYS A 30 26.09 6.70 -14.77
N TRP A 31 26.23 5.80 -13.81
CA TRP A 31 25.62 4.46 -13.86
C TRP A 31 24.09 4.48 -13.78
N LEU A 32 23.52 5.32 -12.91
CA LEU A 32 22.06 5.44 -12.76
C LEU A 32 21.43 6.14 -13.97
N ALA A 33 22.13 7.09 -14.60
CA ALA A 33 21.66 7.74 -15.84
C ALA A 33 21.60 6.76 -17.02
N GLU A 34 22.56 5.84 -17.13
CA GLU A 34 22.61 4.81 -18.18
C GLU A 34 21.56 3.70 -17.99
N ASN A 35 21.05 3.53 -16.76
CA ASN A 35 20.09 2.47 -16.40
C ASN A 35 18.78 3.04 -15.81
N TYR A 36 18.43 4.29 -16.16
CA TYR A 36 17.31 5.01 -15.55
C TYR A 36 15.97 4.29 -15.77
N ASP A 37 15.71 3.87 -17.01
CA ASP A 37 14.45 3.21 -17.36
C ASP A 37 14.30 1.87 -16.63
N ASP A 38 15.35 1.06 -16.60
CA ASP A 38 15.41 -0.21 -15.86
C ASP A 38 15.24 -0.01 -14.35
N PHE A 39 15.82 1.06 -13.80
CA PHE A 39 15.68 1.41 -12.39
C PHE A 39 14.26 1.84 -12.04
N ILE A 40 13.62 2.63 -12.89
CA ILE A 40 12.22 3.04 -12.72
C ILE A 40 11.29 1.84 -12.86
N GLU A 41 11.51 0.95 -13.83
CA GLU A 41 10.77 -0.29 -13.97
C GLU A 41 10.94 -1.19 -12.72
N TYR A 42 12.16 -1.28 -12.19
CA TYR A 42 12.45 -2.00 -10.95
C TYR A 42 11.74 -1.40 -9.72
N ILE A 43 11.74 -0.08 -9.56
CA ILE A 43 11.01 0.57 -8.46
C ILE A 43 9.50 0.39 -8.62
N ASN A 44 8.99 0.51 -9.84
CA ASN A 44 7.57 0.39 -10.14
C ASN A 44 7.05 -1.03 -9.96
N SER A 45 7.90 -2.03 -10.22
CA SER A 45 7.58 -3.44 -9.98
C SER A 45 7.61 -3.83 -8.50
N LYS A 46 8.23 -3.03 -7.63
CA LYS A 46 8.17 -3.27 -6.18
C LYS A 46 6.82 -2.87 -5.60
N SER A 47 6.14 -3.85 -5.02
CA SER A 47 4.86 -3.72 -4.29
C SER A 47 4.90 -2.78 -3.07
N ASN A 48 6.09 -2.29 -2.68
CA ASN A 48 6.29 -1.34 -1.59
C ASN A 48 6.58 0.09 -2.08
N SER A 49 6.56 0.35 -3.39
CA SER A 49 6.78 1.70 -3.91
C SER A 49 5.51 2.56 -3.79
N ILE A 50 5.71 3.86 -3.55
CA ILE A 50 4.61 4.83 -3.51
C ILE A 50 3.88 4.87 -4.87
N LEU A 51 4.64 4.75 -5.97
CA LEU A 51 4.06 4.77 -7.31
C LEU A 51 3.18 3.55 -7.57
N TYR A 52 3.60 2.37 -7.13
CA TYR A 52 2.76 1.17 -7.18
C TYR A 52 1.41 1.39 -6.49
N CYS A 53 1.41 1.95 -5.27
CA CYS A 53 0.17 2.23 -4.53
C CYS A 53 -0.74 3.24 -5.26
N ARG A 54 -0.18 4.27 -5.89
CA ARG A 54 -0.94 5.26 -6.67
C ARG A 54 -1.55 4.63 -7.92
N ASN A 55 -0.76 3.91 -8.71
CA ASN A 55 -1.22 3.22 -9.91
C ASN A 55 -2.30 2.19 -9.59
N LEU A 56 -2.13 1.45 -8.49
CA LEU A 56 -3.14 0.51 -8.01
C LEU A 56 -4.43 1.24 -7.60
N ALA A 57 -4.34 2.37 -6.91
CA ALA A 57 -5.50 3.16 -6.54
C ALA A 57 -6.26 3.70 -7.74
N ASP A 58 -5.57 4.18 -8.77
CA ASP A 58 -6.19 4.68 -9.99
C ASP A 58 -6.85 3.55 -10.80
N SER A 59 -6.19 2.38 -10.87
CA SER A 59 -6.79 1.19 -11.46
C SER A 59 -8.07 0.77 -10.74
N ILE A 60 -8.08 0.76 -9.40
CA ILE A 60 -9.26 0.41 -8.60
C ILE A 60 -10.39 1.43 -8.79
N LYS A 61 -10.10 2.73 -8.85
CA LYS A 61 -11.12 3.76 -9.13
C LYS A 61 -11.78 3.57 -10.49
N LYS A 62 -10.98 3.20 -11.50
CA LYS A 62 -11.44 3.07 -12.88
C LYS A 62 -12.18 1.76 -13.14
N ASN A 63 -11.65 0.66 -12.61
CA ASN A 63 -12.06 -0.70 -12.97
C ASN A 63 -12.68 -1.49 -11.81
N GLY A 64 -12.63 -0.96 -10.58
CA GLY A 64 -12.96 -1.72 -9.37
C GLY A 64 -11.83 -2.66 -8.94
N PHE A 65 -12.11 -3.48 -7.93
CA PHE A 65 -11.18 -4.52 -7.50
C PHE A 65 -11.26 -5.74 -8.41
N ASN A 66 -10.14 -6.12 -9.01
CA ASN A 66 -10.05 -7.33 -9.84
C ASN A 66 -10.01 -8.62 -9.01
N THR A 67 -9.54 -8.54 -7.75
CA THR A 67 -9.43 -9.67 -6.83
C THR A 67 -9.80 -9.26 -5.42
N ALA A 68 -10.46 -10.18 -4.70
CA ALA A 68 -10.68 -10.04 -3.27
C ALA A 68 -9.36 -10.09 -2.50
N ILE A 69 -9.30 -9.47 -1.33
CA ILE A 69 -8.22 -9.69 -0.37
C ILE A 69 -8.42 -11.03 0.35
N CYS A 70 -7.37 -11.56 0.95
CA CYS A 70 -7.44 -12.79 1.73
C CYS A 70 -7.03 -12.49 3.17
N ILE A 71 -7.90 -12.81 4.13
CA ILE A 71 -7.65 -12.58 5.56
C ILE A 71 -7.87 -13.86 6.36
N TYR A 72 -7.05 -14.05 7.39
CA TYR A 72 -7.34 -15.01 8.44
C TYR A 72 -8.25 -14.38 9.48
N HIS A 73 -9.21 -15.15 9.99
CA HIS A 73 -10.02 -14.80 11.15
C HIS A 73 -9.76 -15.82 12.25
N TYR A 74 -9.22 -15.37 13.38
CA TYR A 74 -8.88 -16.24 14.50
C TYR A 74 -10.05 -16.38 15.47
N LYS A 75 -10.13 -17.51 16.20
CA LYS A 75 -11.10 -17.75 17.29
C LYS A 75 -11.20 -16.62 18.33
N CYS A 76 -10.13 -15.84 18.51
CA CYS A 76 -10.10 -14.67 19.40
C CYS A 76 -10.64 -13.37 18.79
N ASN A 77 -11.33 -13.45 17.65
CA ASN A 77 -11.94 -12.33 16.91
C ASN A 77 -10.94 -11.26 16.43
N HIS A 78 -9.71 -11.68 16.14
CA HIS A 78 -8.73 -10.84 15.45
C HIS A 78 -8.58 -11.31 14.00
N TYR A 79 -8.13 -10.40 13.15
CA TYR A 79 -7.88 -10.66 11.74
C TYR A 79 -6.41 -10.43 11.41
N ASP A 80 -5.91 -11.17 10.44
CA ASP A 80 -4.57 -10.96 9.88
C ASP A 80 -4.60 -11.07 8.35
N PHE A 81 -3.71 -10.36 7.68
CA PHE A 81 -3.65 -10.34 6.22
C PHE A 81 -2.82 -11.52 5.70
N ILE A 82 -3.40 -12.27 4.78
CA ILE A 82 -2.68 -13.24 3.96
C ILE A 82 -2.11 -12.51 2.74
N ASP A 83 -2.98 -11.73 2.08
CA ASP A 83 -2.67 -10.92 0.90
C ASP A 83 -3.60 -9.70 0.85
N GLY A 84 -3.18 -8.66 0.14
CA GLY A 84 -4.00 -7.51 -0.19
C GLY A 84 -3.88 -6.34 0.78
N GLN A 85 -2.78 -6.25 1.54
CA GLN A 85 -2.52 -5.17 2.49
C GLN A 85 -2.61 -3.79 1.82
N GLN A 86 -2.03 -3.63 0.62
CA GLN A 86 -2.09 -2.38 -0.14
C GLN A 86 -3.53 -2.06 -0.60
N ARG A 87 -4.26 -3.07 -1.09
CA ARG A 87 -5.67 -2.92 -1.51
C ARG A 87 -6.54 -2.50 -0.33
N ALA A 88 -6.33 -3.08 0.84
CA ALA A 88 -7.02 -2.70 2.06
C ALA A 88 -6.73 -1.27 2.50
N CYS A 89 -5.45 -0.85 2.44
CA CYS A 89 -5.06 0.52 2.71
C CYS A 89 -5.75 1.51 1.76
N ILE A 90 -5.71 1.24 0.45
CA ILE A 90 -6.35 2.06 -0.58
C ILE A 90 -7.87 2.13 -0.35
N SER A 91 -8.51 0.99 -0.07
CA SER A 91 -9.95 0.93 0.19
C SER A 91 -10.36 1.85 1.34
N SER A 92 -9.59 1.80 2.44
CA SER A 92 -9.81 2.66 3.60
C SER A 92 -9.66 4.15 3.25
N LYS A 93 -8.63 4.51 2.47
CA LYS A 93 -8.38 5.90 2.09
C LYS A 93 -9.40 6.46 1.12
N LEU A 94 -9.91 5.63 0.21
CA LEU A 94 -10.90 6.03 -0.79
C LEU A 94 -12.34 5.84 -0.31
N SER A 95 -12.56 5.27 0.87
CA SER A 95 -13.89 4.93 1.41
C SER A 95 -14.72 4.07 0.45
N ILE A 96 -14.07 3.15 -0.25
CA ILE A 96 -14.70 2.19 -1.17
C ILE A 96 -14.83 0.82 -0.48
N PRO A 97 -15.90 0.05 -0.77
CA PRO A 97 -16.06 -1.30 -0.23
C PRO A 97 -14.96 -2.25 -0.71
N LEU A 98 -14.37 -3.00 0.23
CA LEU A 98 -13.30 -3.96 -0.05
C LEU A 98 -13.87 -5.38 -0.13
N PRO A 99 -13.78 -6.06 -1.28
CA PRO A 99 -14.07 -7.48 -1.34
C PRO A 99 -13.01 -8.29 -0.58
N ALA A 100 -13.44 -9.21 0.28
CA ALA A 100 -12.57 -10.03 1.11
C ALA A 100 -13.05 -11.48 1.17
N ASN A 101 -12.10 -12.42 1.06
CA ASN A 101 -12.28 -13.83 1.38
C ASN A 101 -11.74 -14.06 2.80
N VAL A 102 -12.59 -14.62 3.65
CA VAL A 102 -12.27 -14.87 5.07
C VAL A 102 -11.97 -16.35 5.26
N ASN A 103 -10.78 -16.64 5.78
CA ASN A 103 -10.35 -17.97 6.17
C ASN A 103 -10.42 -18.09 7.69
N ASP A 104 -11.45 -18.78 8.18
CA ASP A 104 -11.65 -18.99 9.62
C ASP A 104 -10.64 -20.01 10.17
N LEU A 105 -9.75 -19.55 11.03
CA LEU A 105 -8.80 -20.36 11.79
C LEU A 105 -9.39 -20.66 13.18
N THR A 106 -10.24 -21.69 13.23
CA THR A 106 -10.97 -22.10 14.43
C THR A 106 -10.26 -23.17 15.27
N SER A 107 -9.24 -23.84 14.71
CA SER A 107 -8.41 -24.79 15.46
C SER A 107 -7.59 -24.08 16.55
N GLU A 108 -7.38 -24.76 17.66
CA GLU A 108 -6.50 -24.31 18.75
C GLU A 108 -5.01 -24.32 18.35
N ASP A 109 -4.66 -24.99 17.25
CA ASP A 109 -3.30 -25.04 16.71
C ASP A 109 -2.87 -23.69 16.12
N TYR A 110 -3.81 -22.82 15.74
CA TYR A 110 -3.51 -21.52 15.17
C TYR A 110 -3.43 -20.45 16.24
N SER A 111 -2.21 -19.95 16.48
CA SER A 111 -2.00 -18.86 17.42
C SER A 111 -2.16 -17.49 16.76
N CYS A 112 -2.89 -16.60 17.43
CA CYS A 112 -3.06 -15.22 16.97
C CYS A 112 -1.84 -14.37 17.34
N TYR A 113 -1.14 -13.87 16.33
CA TYR A 113 0.06 -13.04 16.50
C TYR A 113 -0.17 -11.81 17.40
N TYR A 114 -1.32 -11.15 17.26
CA TYR A 114 -1.69 -9.99 18.08
C TYR A 114 -1.83 -10.36 19.57
N CYS A 115 -2.53 -11.46 19.87
CA CYS A 115 -2.70 -11.95 21.24
C CYS A 115 -1.37 -12.36 21.87
N GLU A 116 -0.51 -13.05 21.10
CA GLU A 116 0.84 -13.38 21.55
C GLU A 116 1.68 -12.14 21.84
N GLY A 117 1.67 -11.16 20.93
CA GLY A 117 2.40 -9.91 21.10
C GLY A 117 2.00 -9.17 22.40
N LYS A 118 0.71 -9.13 22.73
CA LYS A 118 0.22 -8.58 24.01
C LYS A 118 0.75 -9.33 25.23
N LYS A 119 0.82 -10.67 25.19
CA LYS A 119 1.37 -11.49 26.29
C LYS A 119 2.85 -11.19 26.51
N ARG A 120 3.63 -10.98 25.45
CA ARG A 120 5.06 -10.64 25.53
C ARG A 120 5.30 -9.26 26.14
N ARG A 121 4.53 -8.25 25.73
CA ARG A 121 4.66 -6.85 26.24
C ARG A 121 4.38 -6.72 27.73
N LYS A 122 3.48 -7.54 28.30
CA LYS A 122 3.19 -7.54 29.75
C LYS A 122 4.35 -8.03 30.63
N LYS A 123 5.36 -8.68 30.06
CA LYS A 123 6.49 -9.24 30.82
C LYS A 123 7.66 -8.27 31.00
N VAL A 124 7.66 -7.13 30.31
CA VAL A 124 8.66 -6.07 30.50
C VAL A 124 8.09 -5.05 31.48
N ARG A 125 8.31 -5.29 32.78
CA ARG A 125 8.24 -4.23 33.80
C ARG A 125 9.66 -3.64 33.90
N ILE A 126 9.82 -2.39 33.50
CA ILE A 126 10.98 -1.55 33.83
C ILE A 126 10.78 -1.05 35.25
#